data_AF-H8KWH6-F1
#
_entry.id   AF-H8KWH6-F1
#
_cell.length_a   1.000
_cell.length_b   1.000
_cell.length_c   1.000
_cell.angle_alpha   90.00
_cell.angle_beta   90.00
_cell.angle_gamma   90.00
#
_symmetry.space_group_name_H-M   'P 1'
#
loop_
_entity.id
_entity.type
_entity.pdbx_description
1 polymer ?
#
loop_
_entity_poly.entity_id
_entity_poly.type
_entity_poly.pdbx_seq_one_letter_code
_entity_poly.pdbx_strand_id
1 'polypeptide(L)'
;MKHKLLLVLLILSSCTNNNKYIISEQGVEMGSLKLVPPTVYFANYNFIIDSSNSTYFYSFQKPIEKGNFYCEGPFIPHFMGLMPNHIFAIPRGEEINFFEENVLKDKSTYRRLVFIGSAKDTIRNDFLNHLLQLQKDTSVHLNVVVAPIPIETKVVLTYKKNGTFYDSSKVKWDSTKIYFPPKNDRLR
;
A
#
# COMPACT_ATOMS: atom_id res chain seq x y z
N MET A 1 -1.94 58.57 32.20
CA MET A 1 -2.17 57.76 30.99
C MET A 1 -0.99 56.83 30.72
N LYS A 2 -1.04 55.57 31.18
CA LYS A 2 -0.21 54.46 30.65
C LYS A 2 -0.96 53.16 30.91
N HIS A 3 -1.75 52.71 29.93
CA HIS A 3 -2.30 51.35 29.94
C HIS A 3 -1.26 50.41 29.30
N LYS A 4 -0.71 49.48 30.09
CA LYS A 4 0.06 48.35 29.57
C LYS A 4 -0.95 47.26 29.21
N LEU A 5 -1.17 47.08 27.91
CA LEU A 5 -1.93 45.96 27.37
C LEU A 5 -1.03 44.71 27.44
N LEU A 6 -1.38 43.78 28.33
CA LEU A 6 -0.70 42.48 28.46
C LEU A 6 -1.31 41.53 27.44
N LEU A 7 -0.59 41.28 26.33
CA LEU A 7 -0.98 40.31 25.31
C LEU A 7 -0.59 38.90 25.82
N VAL A 8 -1.58 38.14 26.30
CA VAL A 8 -1.38 36.73 26.68
C VAL A 8 -1.48 35.90 25.40
N LEU A 9 -0.33 35.45 24.89
CA LEU A 9 -0.24 34.51 23.79
C LEU A 9 -0.59 33.10 24.32
N LEU A 10 -1.83 32.68 24.12
CA LEU A 10 -2.24 31.29 24.34
C LEU A 10 -1.67 30.44 23.19
N ILE A 11 -0.50 29.86 23.42
CA ILE A 11 0.02 28.78 22.57
C ILE A 11 -0.84 27.55 22.89
N LEU A 12 -1.91 27.36 22.11
CA LEU A 12 -2.58 26.08 22.03
C LEU A 12 -1.59 25.10 21.40
N SER A 13 -0.86 24.38 22.23
CA SER A 13 -0.21 23.14 21.85
C SER A 13 -1.32 22.16 21.46
N SER A 14 -1.73 22.23 20.19
CA SER A 14 -2.57 21.21 19.57
C SER A 14 -1.85 19.88 19.78
N CYS A 15 -2.45 18.99 20.57
CA CYS A 15 -2.03 17.61 20.65
C CYS A 15 -2.11 17.05 19.22
N THR A 16 -0.99 17.04 18.51
CA THR A 16 -0.88 16.28 17.27
C THR A 16 -1.05 14.83 17.65
N ASN A 17 -2.23 14.27 17.40
CA ASN A 17 -2.39 12.84 17.24
C ASN A 17 -1.36 12.43 16.18
N ASN A 18 -0.23 11.89 16.63
CA ASN A 18 0.83 11.45 15.76
C ASN A 18 0.33 10.18 15.10
N ASN A 19 -0.45 10.33 14.03
CA ASN A 19 -1.00 9.26 13.21
C ASN A 19 0.13 8.54 12.47
N LYS A 20 0.88 7.75 13.24
CA LYS A 20 2.06 7.00 12.83
C LYS A 20 1.65 5.54 12.75
N TYR A 21 1.73 4.97 11.55
CA TYR A 21 1.57 3.53 11.34
C TYR A 21 2.95 2.90 11.15
N ILE A 22 3.25 1.81 11.86
CA ILE A 22 4.55 1.12 11.80
C ILE A 22 4.29 -0.32 11.38
N ILE A 23 4.66 -0.67 10.15
CA ILE A 23 4.29 -1.95 9.51
C ILE A 23 4.83 -3.13 10.31
N SER A 24 6.11 -3.07 10.71
CA SER A 24 6.78 -4.11 11.51
C SER A 24 6.10 -4.37 12.86
N GLU A 25 5.30 -3.42 13.38
CA GLU A 25 4.60 -3.57 14.65
C GLU A 25 3.25 -4.27 14.53
N GLN A 26 2.64 -4.34 13.33
CA GLN A 26 1.25 -4.79 13.11
C GLN A 26 1.10 -6.32 12.95
N GLY A 27 2.12 -7.07 13.36
CA GLY A 27 2.17 -8.51 13.24
C GLY A 27 1.12 -9.26 14.08
N VAL A 28 0.73 -10.43 13.61
CA VAL A 28 -0.03 -11.42 14.37
C VAL A 28 0.97 -12.29 15.14
N GLU A 29 0.74 -12.48 16.43
CA GLU A 29 1.52 -13.41 17.24
C GLU A 29 1.03 -14.85 16.99
N MET A 30 1.94 -15.73 16.59
CA MET A 30 1.72 -17.18 16.51
C MET A 30 2.79 -17.89 17.34
N GLY A 31 2.45 -18.22 18.60
CA GLY A 31 3.42 -18.75 19.54
C GLY A 31 4.47 -17.70 19.90
N SER A 32 5.76 -18.02 19.75
CA SER A 32 6.87 -17.08 20.00
C SER A 32 7.28 -16.23 18.78
N LEU A 33 6.62 -16.43 17.64
CA LEU A 33 6.92 -15.70 16.41
C LEU A 33 5.93 -14.56 16.21
N LYS A 34 6.44 -13.34 16.00
CA LYS A 34 5.66 -12.20 15.50
C LYS A 34 5.66 -12.24 13.97
N LEU A 35 4.53 -12.63 13.38
CA LEU A 35 4.35 -12.63 11.93
C LEU A 35 3.80 -11.28 11.50
N VAL A 36 4.66 -10.41 10.94
CA VAL A 36 4.20 -9.21 10.19
C VAL A 36 3.17 -9.68 9.16
N PRO A 37 1.97 -9.10 9.09
CA PRO A 37 0.80 -9.75 8.50
C PRO A 37 1.09 -10.19 7.06
N PRO A 38 1.15 -11.50 6.77
CA PRO A 38 1.11 -11.97 5.40
C PRO A 38 -0.36 -12.23 5.05
N THR A 39 -0.81 -11.88 3.84
CA THR A 39 -1.79 -12.66 3.03
C THR A 39 -2.43 -11.93 1.86
N VAL A 40 -1.98 -10.75 1.43
CA VAL A 40 -2.39 -10.21 0.11
C VAL A 40 -1.24 -9.44 -0.52
N TYR A 41 -0.64 -9.98 -1.58
CA TYR A 41 0.45 -9.32 -2.29
C TYR A 41 -0.04 -8.36 -3.37
N PHE A 42 -1.21 -8.67 -3.95
CA PHE A 42 -1.85 -7.87 -4.98
C PHE A 42 -3.36 -7.92 -4.78
N ALA A 43 -3.89 -6.82 -4.26
CA ALA A 43 -5.31 -6.62 -4.10
C ALA A 43 -5.95 -6.18 -5.43
N ASN A 44 -7.28 -6.02 -5.44
CA ASN A 44 -7.97 -5.37 -6.56
C ASN A 44 -7.39 -3.97 -6.80
N TYR A 45 -7.14 -3.24 -5.71
CA TYR A 45 -6.70 -1.86 -5.72
C TYR A 45 -5.39 -1.74 -4.94
N ASN A 46 -4.32 -1.34 -5.61
CA ASN A 46 -2.98 -1.31 -5.01
C ASN A 46 -2.46 0.12 -5.03
N PHE A 47 -2.30 0.71 -3.84
CA PHE A 47 -1.67 1.99 -3.66
C PHE A 47 -0.24 1.79 -3.16
N ILE A 48 0.68 2.59 -3.68
CA ILE A 48 2.10 2.53 -3.34
C ILE A 48 2.55 3.89 -2.82
N ILE A 49 3.07 3.92 -1.60
CA ILE A 49 3.64 5.11 -0.97
C ILE A 49 5.16 4.97 -1.04
N ASP A 50 5.81 5.81 -1.84
CA ASP A 50 7.26 5.77 -1.98
C ASP A 50 7.99 6.47 -0.82
N SER A 51 9.33 6.46 -0.86
CA SER A 51 10.14 7.08 0.19
C SER A 51 10.05 8.62 0.25
N SER A 52 9.44 9.26 -0.76
CA SER A 52 9.16 10.69 -0.81
C SER A 52 7.71 11.03 -0.40
N ASN A 53 6.95 10.05 0.08
CA ASN A 53 5.50 10.15 0.33
C ASN A 53 4.70 10.49 -0.94
N SER A 54 5.22 10.14 -2.13
CA SER A 54 4.43 10.21 -3.36
C SER A 54 3.60 8.94 -3.49
N THR A 55 2.34 9.09 -3.90
CA THR A 55 1.37 7.99 -4.00
C THR A 55 1.21 7.56 -5.45
N TYR A 56 1.23 6.25 -5.69
CA TYR A 56 0.97 5.65 -6.99
C TYR A 56 -0.14 4.61 -6.86
N PHE A 57 -0.75 4.25 -7.98
CA PHE A 57 -1.86 3.32 -8.04
C PHE A 57 -1.76 2.37 -9.21
N TYR A 58 -2.17 1.12 -9.00
CA TYR A 58 -2.50 0.18 -10.07
C TYR A 58 -3.59 -0.78 -9.59
N SER A 59 -4.36 -1.33 -10.52
CA SER A 59 -5.43 -2.28 -10.21
C SER A 59 -5.35 -3.52 -11.09
N PHE A 60 -5.95 -4.59 -10.59
CA PHE A 60 -6.19 -5.82 -11.35
C PHE A 60 -7.70 -6.06 -11.41
N GLN A 61 -8.19 -6.63 -12.51
CA GLN A 61 -9.64 -6.91 -12.69
C GLN A 61 -10.19 -7.88 -11.65
N LYS A 62 -9.35 -8.79 -11.15
CA LYS A 62 -9.65 -9.67 -10.03
C LYS A 62 -8.49 -9.58 -9.05
N PRO A 63 -8.73 -9.73 -7.73
CA PRO A 63 -7.62 -9.95 -6.83
C PRO A 63 -6.93 -11.22 -7.31
N ILE A 64 -5.60 -11.18 -7.42
CA ILE A 64 -4.84 -12.42 -7.60
C ILE A 64 -4.83 -13.08 -6.22
N GLU A 65 -5.93 -13.74 -5.90
CA GLU A 65 -6.22 -14.28 -4.58
C GLU A 65 -5.65 -15.70 -4.40
N LYS A 66 -5.23 -15.95 -3.15
CA LYS A 66 -5.09 -17.24 -2.46
C LYS A 66 -3.83 -18.07 -2.69
N GLY A 67 -2.80 -17.76 -1.90
CA GLY A 67 -1.96 -18.81 -1.32
C GLY A 67 -2.66 -19.44 -0.12
N ASN A 68 -2.68 -20.76 -0.02
CA ASN A 68 -3.26 -21.50 1.10
C ASN A 68 -2.66 -21.04 2.44
N PHE A 69 -3.52 -20.91 3.44
CA PHE A 69 -3.25 -20.39 4.78
C PHE A 69 -2.41 -21.31 5.68
N TYR A 70 -1.87 -22.41 5.15
CA TYR A 70 -1.23 -23.42 5.97
C TYR A 70 -0.07 -24.05 5.19
N CYS A 71 1.04 -24.22 5.91
CA CYS A 71 2.24 -25.00 5.58
C CYS A 71 3.45 -24.19 5.08
N GLU A 72 4.33 -23.89 6.05
CA GLU A 72 5.80 -23.92 5.95
C GLU A 72 6.51 -22.86 5.09
N GLY A 73 6.77 -21.69 5.70
CA GLY A 73 7.84 -20.78 5.27
C GLY A 73 7.41 -19.35 4.92
N PRO A 74 8.37 -18.42 4.73
CA PRO A 74 8.07 -17.08 4.22
C PRO A 74 7.46 -17.19 2.82
N PHE A 75 6.24 -16.68 2.64
CA PHE A 75 5.59 -16.67 1.34
C PHE A 75 6.30 -15.68 0.41
N ILE A 76 6.73 -16.16 -0.75
CA ILE A 76 7.42 -15.38 -1.78
C ILE A 76 6.38 -14.94 -2.82
N PRO A 77 6.22 -13.62 -3.09
CA PRO A 77 5.23 -13.14 -4.06
C PRO A 77 5.49 -13.66 -5.47
N HIS A 78 4.42 -13.98 -6.20
CA HIS A 78 4.50 -14.34 -7.61
C HIS A 78 4.88 -13.11 -8.46
N PHE A 79 5.69 -13.33 -9.49
CA PHE A 79 5.95 -12.36 -10.54
C PHE A 79 4.69 -12.15 -11.38
N MET A 80 4.21 -10.92 -11.43
CA MET A 80 2.95 -10.52 -12.07
C MET A 80 3.13 -9.97 -13.48
N GLY A 81 4.36 -9.65 -13.90
CA GLY A 81 4.59 -8.98 -15.17
C GLY A 81 4.13 -7.52 -15.16
N LEU A 82 4.25 -6.84 -14.04
CA LEU A 82 3.91 -5.43 -13.91
C LEU A 82 4.80 -4.59 -14.83
N MET A 83 4.20 -3.64 -15.54
CA MET A 83 4.88 -2.76 -16.48
C MET A 83 4.78 -1.30 -15.98
N PRO A 84 5.73 -0.41 -16.32
CA PRO A 84 5.70 0.98 -15.87
C PRO A 84 4.42 1.75 -16.25
N ASN A 85 3.78 1.39 -17.37
CA ASN A 85 2.52 1.97 -17.84
C ASN A 85 1.27 1.45 -17.10
N HIS A 86 1.38 0.39 -16.30
CA HIS A 86 0.30 -0.09 -15.44
C HIS A 86 0.19 0.72 -14.14
N ILE A 87 1.26 1.40 -13.74
CA ILE A 87 1.30 2.20 -12.51
C ILE A 87 0.98 3.65 -12.87
N PHE A 88 0.08 4.29 -12.12
CA PHE A 88 -0.29 5.69 -12.27
C PHE A 88 0.21 6.49 -11.08
N ALA A 89 0.72 7.69 -11.29
CA ALA A 89 1.01 8.61 -10.19
C ALA A 89 -0.28 9.34 -9.81
N ILE A 90 -0.60 9.37 -8.52
CA ILE A 90 -1.71 10.17 -8.00
C ILE A 90 -1.14 11.54 -7.61
N PRO A 91 -1.75 12.66 -8.07
CA PRO A 91 -1.35 13.99 -7.62
C PRO A 91 -1.42 14.11 -6.10
N ARG A 92 -0.41 14.76 -5.50
CA ARG A 92 -0.36 14.94 -4.05
C ARG A 92 -1.57 15.75 -3.57
N GLY A 93 -2.26 15.25 -2.55
CA GLY A 93 -3.47 15.85 -1.99
C GLY A 93 -4.77 15.31 -2.61
N GLU A 94 -4.68 14.56 -3.71
CA GLU A 94 -5.83 13.97 -4.40
C GLU A 94 -6.05 12.50 -4.04
N GLU A 95 -5.28 11.92 -3.13
CA GLU A 95 -5.33 10.49 -2.80
C GLU A 95 -6.72 10.04 -2.32
N ILE A 96 -7.35 10.83 -1.46
CA ILE A 96 -8.70 10.54 -0.93
C ILE A 96 -9.74 10.64 -2.05
N ASN A 97 -9.78 11.76 -2.78
CA ASN A 97 -10.69 11.96 -3.91
C ASN A 97 -10.54 10.85 -4.95
N PHE A 98 -9.30 10.51 -5.30
CA PHE A 98 -9.01 9.42 -6.24
C PHE A 98 -9.57 8.09 -5.75
N PHE A 99 -9.37 7.75 -4.47
CA PHE A 99 -9.89 6.52 -3.88
C PHE A 99 -11.41 6.48 -3.87
N GLU A 100 -12.08 7.57 -3.47
CA GLU A 100 -13.54 7.61 -3.44
C GLU A 100 -14.13 7.42 -4.84
N GLU A 101 -13.59 8.12 -5.84
CA GLU A 101 -14.09 8.07 -7.22
C GLU A 101 -13.80 6.73 -7.93
N ASN A 102 -12.61 6.16 -7.72
CA ASN A 102 -12.15 5.00 -8.50
C ASN A 102 -12.29 3.66 -7.76
N VAL A 103 -12.47 3.68 -6.43
CA VAL A 103 -12.55 2.46 -5.61
C VAL A 103 -13.88 2.36 -4.90
N LEU A 104 -14.31 3.39 -4.15
CA LEU A 104 -15.59 3.31 -3.42
C LEU A 104 -16.79 3.29 -4.35
N LYS A 105 -16.79 4.13 -5.39
CA LYS A 105 -17.89 4.18 -6.36
C LYS A 105 -17.87 3.04 -7.38
N ASP A 106 -16.80 2.23 -7.42
CA ASP A 106 -16.76 1.05 -8.28
C ASP A 106 -17.82 0.04 -7.83
N LYS A 107 -18.80 -0.20 -8.70
CA LYS A 107 -19.92 -1.13 -8.49
C LYS A 107 -19.64 -2.54 -9.02
N SER A 108 -18.54 -2.73 -9.75
CA SER A 108 -18.16 -4.04 -10.29
C SER A 108 -17.62 -4.99 -9.22
N THR A 109 -17.23 -4.45 -8.06
CA THR A 109 -16.59 -5.20 -6.98
C THR A 109 -17.38 -5.07 -5.68
N TYR A 110 -17.96 -6.18 -5.20
CA TYR A 110 -18.73 -6.21 -3.95
C TYR A 110 -17.84 -6.07 -2.70
N ARG A 111 -16.64 -6.67 -2.71
CA ARG A 111 -15.65 -6.58 -1.62
C ARG A 111 -14.39 -5.89 -2.12
N ARG A 112 -14.07 -4.73 -1.53
CA ARG A 112 -12.92 -3.92 -1.94
C ARG A 112 -11.71 -4.34 -1.13
N LEU A 113 -10.83 -5.12 -1.74
CA LEU A 113 -9.53 -5.40 -1.18
C LEU A 113 -8.57 -4.30 -1.64
N VAL A 114 -7.95 -3.63 -0.68
CA VAL A 114 -6.99 -2.55 -0.89
C VAL A 114 -5.66 -2.94 -0.29
N PHE A 115 -4.61 -2.87 -1.10
CA PHE A 115 -3.24 -3.02 -0.65
C PHE A 115 -2.56 -1.65 -0.59
N ILE A 116 -1.94 -1.33 0.54
CA ILE A 116 -1.07 -0.16 0.73
C ILE A 116 0.37 -0.65 0.89
N GLY A 117 1.13 -0.58 -0.19
CA GLY A 117 2.56 -0.88 -0.19
C GLY A 117 3.37 0.34 0.20
N SER A 118 4.23 0.23 1.21
CA SER A 118 5.11 1.33 1.62
C SER A 118 6.60 1.03 1.42
N ALA A 119 7.34 2.03 0.94
CA ALA A 119 8.80 1.96 0.83
C ALA A 119 9.49 2.12 2.20
N LYS A 120 8.76 2.61 3.21
CA LYS A 120 9.23 2.84 4.58
C LYS A 120 8.43 2.01 5.57
N ASP A 121 9.08 1.58 6.65
CA ASP A 121 8.40 0.87 7.73
C ASP A 121 7.39 1.75 8.47
N THR A 122 7.68 3.05 8.59
CA THR A 122 6.77 4.04 9.15
C THR A 122 6.04 4.81 8.05
N ILE A 123 4.71 4.87 8.14
CA ILE A 123 3.84 5.69 7.31
C ILE A 123 3.23 6.79 8.18
N ARG A 124 3.27 8.03 7.68
CA ARG A 124 2.57 9.20 8.22
C ARG A 124 1.85 9.86 7.06
N ASN A 125 0.60 9.48 6.83
CA ASN A 125 -0.18 9.96 5.70
C ASN A 125 -1.67 9.95 6.06
N ASP A 126 -2.37 11.07 5.81
CA ASP A 126 -3.80 11.23 6.08
C ASP A 126 -4.68 10.28 5.26
N PHE A 127 -4.24 9.93 4.05
CA PHE A 127 -4.89 8.93 3.20
C PHE A 127 -4.98 7.57 3.90
N LEU A 128 -3.89 7.09 4.51
CA LEU A 128 -3.92 5.82 5.23
C LEU A 128 -4.88 5.88 6.42
N ASN A 129 -4.87 6.99 7.16
CA ASN A 129 -5.77 7.16 8.30
C ASN A 129 -7.24 7.14 7.87
N HIS A 130 -7.55 7.83 6.78
CA HIS A 130 -8.88 7.85 6.18
C HIS A 130 -9.33 6.43 5.81
N LEU A 131 -8.48 5.65 5.13
CA LEU A 131 -8.77 4.26 4.77
C LEU A 131 -9.01 3.36 6.00
N LEU A 132 -8.16 3.47 7.02
CA LEU A 132 -8.30 2.68 8.25
C LEU A 132 -9.53 3.08 9.07
N GLN A 133 -9.98 4.33 8.97
CA GLN A 133 -11.25 4.77 9.56
C GLN A 133 -12.44 4.19 8.78
N LEU A 134 -12.42 4.28 7.45
CA LEU A 134 -13.47 3.70 6.60
C LEU A 134 -13.60 2.19 6.76
N GLN A 135 -12.49 1.47 6.92
CA GLN A 135 -12.52 0.02 7.14
C GLN A 135 -13.32 -0.39 8.38
N LYS A 136 -13.47 0.49 9.38
CA LYS A 136 -14.28 0.21 10.59
C LYS A 136 -15.78 0.19 10.28
N ASP A 137 -16.21 0.84 9.20
CA ASP A 137 -17.58 0.79 8.72
C ASP A 137 -17.78 -0.45 7.84
N THR A 138 -18.45 -1.46 8.40
CA THR A 138 -18.68 -2.75 7.73
C THR A 138 -19.57 -2.63 6.48
N SER A 139 -20.36 -1.55 6.36
CA SER A 139 -21.23 -1.30 5.19
C SER A 139 -20.44 -0.93 3.93
N VAL A 140 -19.20 -0.44 4.08
CA VAL A 140 -18.33 -0.07 2.96
C VAL A 140 -17.67 -1.30 2.30
N HIS A 141 -17.70 -2.46 2.98
CA HIS A 141 -17.09 -3.72 2.53
C HIS A 141 -15.63 -3.56 2.07
N LEU A 142 -14.87 -2.78 2.84
CA LEU A 142 -13.47 -2.44 2.60
C LEU A 142 -12.55 -3.29 3.50
N ASN A 143 -11.51 -3.87 2.90
CA ASN A 143 -10.42 -4.54 3.62
C ASN A 143 -9.09 -3.95 3.15
N VAL A 144 -8.37 -3.30 4.06
CA VAL A 144 -7.08 -2.66 3.82
C VAL A 144 -5.98 -3.51 4.43
N VAL A 145 -5.01 -3.89 3.59
CA VAL A 145 -3.77 -4.54 3.99
C VAL A 145 -2.63 -3.57 3.78
N VAL A 146 -1.79 -3.39 4.79
CA VAL A 146 -0.62 -2.50 4.73
C VAL A 146 0.64 -3.33 4.91
N ALA A 147 1.57 -3.27 3.95
CA ALA A 147 2.81 -4.05 3.98
C ALA A 147 3.96 -3.33 3.25
N PRO A 148 5.20 -3.84 3.32
CA PRO A 148 6.28 -3.35 2.48
C PRO A 148 5.96 -3.56 0.99
N ILE A 149 6.47 -2.67 0.13
CA ILE A 149 6.29 -2.80 -1.33
C ILE A 149 6.94 -4.12 -1.83
N PRO A 150 6.22 -4.93 -2.63
CA PRO A 150 6.79 -6.12 -3.28
C PRO A 150 7.99 -5.77 -4.17
N ILE A 151 8.96 -6.68 -4.27
CA ILE A 151 10.21 -6.42 -5.02
C ILE A 151 9.95 -6.06 -6.49
N GLU A 152 8.98 -6.72 -7.15
CA GLU A 152 8.56 -6.39 -8.51
C GLU A 152 8.09 -4.94 -8.62
N THR A 153 7.13 -4.55 -7.78
CA THR A 153 6.59 -3.18 -7.75
C THR A 153 7.70 -2.16 -7.50
N LYS A 154 8.64 -2.44 -6.58
CA LYS A 154 9.78 -1.57 -6.30
C LYS A 154 10.68 -1.36 -7.52
N VAL A 155 10.98 -2.44 -8.24
CA VAL A 155 11.78 -2.38 -9.47
C VAL A 155 11.03 -1.60 -10.54
N VAL A 156 9.79 -1.98 -10.87
CA VAL A 156 9.01 -1.35 -11.93
C VAL A 156 8.78 0.14 -11.67
N LEU A 157 8.51 0.51 -10.41
CA LEU A 157 8.37 1.91 -10.01
C LEU A 157 9.66 2.70 -10.24
N THR A 158 10.84 2.09 -10.03
CA THR A 158 12.13 2.75 -10.30
C THR A 158 12.26 3.09 -11.79
N TYR A 159 11.94 2.15 -12.69
CA TYR A 159 11.94 2.41 -14.13
C TYR A 159 10.91 3.48 -14.53
N LYS A 160 9.71 3.43 -13.95
CA LYS A 160 8.68 4.46 -14.16
C LYS A 160 9.18 5.86 -13.80
N LYS A 161 9.77 6.01 -12.60
CA LYS A 161 10.24 7.31 -12.10
C LYS A 161 11.40 7.86 -12.91
N ASN A 162 12.26 6.99 -13.43
CA ASN A 162 13.42 7.39 -14.22
C ASN A 162 13.10 7.60 -15.71
N GLY A 163 11.90 7.21 -16.18
CA GLY A 163 11.53 7.28 -17.60
C GLY A 163 12.37 6.37 -18.50
N THR A 164 13.00 5.34 -17.94
CA THR A 164 13.90 4.43 -18.66
C THR A 164 13.14 3.22 -19.22
N PHE A 165 13.60 2.69 -20.36
CA PHE A 165 13.04 1.47 -20.95
C PHE A 165 13.10 0.30 -19.97
N TYR A 166 11.97 -0.40 -19.81
CA TYR A 166 11.83 -1.55 -18.92
C TYR A 166 11.66 -2.84 -19.71
N ASP A 167 12.47 -3.83 -19.37
CA ASP A 167 12.41 -5.19 -19.91
C ASP A 167 12.62 -6.16 -18.75
N SER A 168 11.53 -6.81 -18.34
CA SER A 168 11.53 -7.70 -17.16
C SER A 168 12.49 -8.87 -17.30
N SER A 169 12.84 -9.28 -18.53
CA SER A 169 13.79 -10.36 -18.79
C SER A 169 15.24 -9.97 -18.53
N LYS A 170 15.54 -8.67 -18.52
CA LYS A 170 16.88 -8.11 -18.25
C LYS A 170 17.09 -7.74 -16.79
N VAL A 171 16.04 -7.75 -15.98
CA VAL A 171 16.14 -7.51 -14.54
C VAL A 171 16.74 -8.74 -13.85
N LYS A 172 17.79 -8.53 -13.05
CA LYS A 172 18.33 -9.55 -12.15
C LYS A 172 17.43 -9.66 -10.92
N TRP A 173 16.46 -10.57 -10.98
CA TRP A 173 15.53 -10.80 -9.88
C TRP A 173 16.19 -11.57 -8.73
N ASP A 174 15.91 -11.13 -7.50
CA ASP A 174 16.28 -11.88 -6.30
C ASP A 174 15.28 -13.03 -6.09
N SER A 175 15.67 -14.25 -6.48
CA SER A 175 14.82 -15.44 -6.44
C SER A 175 14.39 -15.85 -5.03
N THR A 176 15.00 -15.28 -3.98
CA THR A 176 14.55 -15.49 -2.59
C THR A 176 13.37 -14.57 -2.21
N LYS A 177 13.08 -13.55 -3.04
CA LYS A 177 12.07 -12.53 -2.79
C LYS A 177 10.98 -12.47 -3.87
N ILE A 178 11.11 -13.23 -4.95
CA ILE A 178 10.08 -13.35 -5.99
C ILE A 178 10.07 -14.73 -6.61
N TYR A 179 8.86 -15.25 -6.86
CA TYR A 179 8.62 -16.55 -7.47
C TYR A 179 8.15 -16.37 -8.91
N PHE A 180 8.75 -17.10 -9.86
CA PHE A 180 8.32 -17.10 -11.25
C PHE A 180 7.44 -18.34 -11.50
N PRO A 181 6.11 -18.17 -11.67
CA PRO A 181 5.25 -19.31 -11.93
C PRO A 181 5.58 -19.98 -13.28
N PRO A 182 5.38 -21.30 -13.39
CA PRO A 182 5.48 -22.02 -14.65
C PRO A 182 4.63 -21.37 -15.74
N LYS A 183 5.03 -21.48 -17.01
CA LYS A 183 4.36 -20.81 -18.14
C LYS A 183 2.85 -21.11 -18.25
N ASN A 184 2.41 -22.28 -17.78
CA ASN A 184 1.01 -22.72 -17.84
C ASN A 184 0.14 -22.12 -16.72
N ASP A 185 0.76 -21.53 -15.69
CA ASP A 185 0.09 -20.89 -14.55
C ASP A 185 0.17 -19.35 -14.64
N ARG A 186 0.69 -18.81 -15.75
CA ARG A 186 0.68 -17.37 -16.01
C ARG A 186 -0.76 -16.97 -16.35
N LEU A 187 -1.47 -16.50 -15.32
CA LEU A 187 -2.80 -15.92 -15.45
C LEU A 187 -2.76 -14.80 -16.51
N ARG A 188 -3.49 -15.01 -17.59
CA ARG A 188 -3.89 -13.96 -18.54
C ARG A 188 -4.86 -13.00 -17.88
#